data_AF-A0AAD4TSP8-F1
#
_entry.id   AF-A0AAD4TSP8-F1
#
_cell.length_a   1.000
_cell.length_b   1.000
_cell.length_c   1.000
_cell.angle_alpha   90.00
_cell.angle_beta   90.00
_cell.angle_gamma   90.00
#
_symmetry.space_group_name_H-M   'P 1'
#
loop_
_entity.id
_entity.type
_entity.pdbx_description
1 polymer ?
#
loop_
_entity_poly.entity_id
_entity_poly.type
_entity_poly.pdbx_seq_one_letter_code
_entity_poly.pdbx_strand_id
1 'polypeptide(L)'
;MGNAAGSAEQPASPAALAPKQPAAPKQPMPAAGELEERFNRVLNCMNLPPDKIQLLSQYDNEKKWELICDQFKRRVQESTQVLRELEISLRTNHIGWVQEFLNEENRGLDVLLDYLAFAQCSVAYNMESTDNGAPGSEKSKPLEQSVEDLSKGPPSSLPPPPKSRHLTIKLAPAHSKKALRNSRIVSQKDDVHVCIMCLRAIMNYQSGFSLVMNHPACVNEIALSLNNKNPRTKALVLELLAAVCLVRGGHDIILSAFDNFKEVCGEQHRFEKLMEYFRNEDSNIDFMVACMQFINIVVHSVENMNFRVFLQYEFTHLGLDLYLERLRLTESDKLQVQIQAYLDNIFDVGALLEDTETKNAVLEHMEELQEQAAVVRAAPETAESRPTEPPTLIAGTGSRCEWGPPEFDLNPLDVSLNECPLSSAPGFDLNLLGALDTTGVT
;
A
#
# COMPACT_ATOMS: atom_id res chain seq x y z
N MET A 1 66.72 0.61 -64.58
CA MET A 1 66.18 1.97 -64.82
C MET A 1 64.78 1.96 -64.21
N GLY A 2 64.56 2.34 -62.95
CA GLY A 2 64.81 3.65 -62.38
C GLY A 2 63.52 4.47 -62.47
N ASN A 3 62.71 4.48 -61.41
CA ASN A 3 62.13 5.70 -60.82
C ASN A 3 61.31 5.39 -59.57
N ALA A 4 61.76 6.00 -58.48
CA ALA A 4 61.07 6.12 -57.20
C ALA A 4 60.18 7.37 -57.23
N ALA A 5 59.00 7.29 -56.61
CA ALA A 5 58.25 8.46 -56.16
C ALA A 5 57.61 8.11 -54.82
N GLY A 6 58.01 8.85 -53.79
CA GLY A 6 57.68 8.60 -52.38
C GLY A 6 56.26 9.03 -52.00
N SER A 7 55.69 8.28 -51.07
CA SER A 7 54.49 8.63 -50.33
C SER A 7 54.85 9.68 -49.26
N ALA A 8 54.31 10.88 -49.40
CA ALA A 8 54.27 11.86 -48.33
C ALA A 8 53.01 11.64 -47.48
N GLU A 9 53.21 11.27 -46.21
CA GLU A 9 52.18 11.34 -45.18
C GLU A 9 51.74 12.80 -44.97
N GLN A 10 50.44 13.06 -45.09
CA GLN A 10 49.81 14.29 -44.62
C GLN A 10 49.26 14.08 -43.20
N PRO A 11 49.38 15.08 -42.30
CA PRO A 11 49.02 14.95 -40.89
C PRO A 11 47.50 14.98 -40.69
N ALA A 12 47.05 14.15 -39.75
CA ALA A 12 45.67 14.04 -39.32
C ALA A 12 45.10 15.37 -38.80
N SER A 13 43.92 15.72 -39.30
CA SER A 13 43.09 16.82 -38.77
C SER A 13 42.68 16.56 -37.32
N PRO A 14 42.60 17.57 -36.44
CA PRO A 14 42.26 17.37 -35.04
C PRO A 14 40.81 16.94 -34.88
N ALA A 15 40.60 15.89 -34.09
CA ALA A 15 39.29 15.39 -33.70
C ALA A 15 38.40 16.51 -33.15
N ALA A 16 37.20 16.64 -33.71
CA ALA A 16 36.16 17.52 -33.20
C ALA A 16 35.78 17.07 -31.78
N LEU A 17 36.05 17.94 -30.81
CA LEU A 17 35.61 17.79 -29.42
C LEU A 17 34.09 17.68 -29.36
N ALA A 18 33.60 16.60 -28.76
CA ALA A 18 32.20 16.45 -28.38
C ALA A 18 31.74 17.64 -27.51
N PRO A 19 30.49 18.12 -27.65
CA PRO A 19 30.01 19.25 -26.87
C PRO A 19 29.97 18.86 -25.39
N LYS A 20 30.74 19.58 -24.57
CA LYS A 20 30.68 19.53 -23.10
C LYS A 20 29.22 19.66 -22.65
N GLN A 21 28.76 18.69 -21.86
CA GLN A 21 27.52 18.83 -21.09
C GLN A 21 27.51 20.19 -20.36
N PRO A 22 26.38 20.92 -20.33
CA PRO A 22 26.30 22.17 -19.59
C PRO A 22 26.54 21.90 -18.10
N ALA A 23 27.55 22.57 -17.53
CA ALA A 23 27.88 22.46 -16.12
C ALA A 23 26.65 22.86 -15.26
N ALA A 24 26.35 22.03 -14.26
CA ALA A 24 25.30 22.31 -13.29
C ALA A 24 25.49 23.69 -12.63
N PRO A 25 24.40 24.45 -12.37
CA PRO A 25 24.50 25.80 -11.82
C PRO A 25 25.15 25.78 -10.43
N LYS A 26 26.35 26.37 -10.32
CA LYS A 26 27.10 26.50 -9.06
C LYS A 26 26.26 27.29 -8.04
N GLN A 27 26.13 26.77 -6.81
CA GLN A 27 25.46 27.49 -5.74
C GLN A 27 26.24 28.78 -5.44
N PRO A 28 25.57 29.96 -5.29
CA PRO A 28 26.26 31.19 -4.95
C PRO A 28 26.86 31.09 -3.53
N MET A 29 28.07 31.61 -3.36
CA MET A 29 28.80 31.62 -2.09
C MET A 29 28.08 32.52 -1.07
N PRO A 30 27.84 32.06 0.17
CA PRO A 30 27.18 32.84 1.22
C PRO A 30 28.06 33.97 1.76
N ALA A 31 27.51 34.83 2.62
CA ALA A 31 28.26 35.88 3.29
C ALA A 31 29.41 35.30 4.15
N ALA A 32 30.49 36.06 4.32
CA ALA A 32 31.74 35.57 4.93
C ALA A 32 31.57 34.95 6.32
N GLY A 33 30.69 35.51 7.17
CA GLY A 33 30.41 34.94 8.51
C GLY A 33 29.72 33.58 8.46
N GLU A 34 28.74 33.41 7.56
CA GLU A 34 28.02 32.15 7.34
C GLU A 34 28.91 31.10 6.67
N LEU A 35 29.82 31.54 5.78
CA LEU A 35 30.81 30.69 5.15
C LEU A 35 31.76 30.07 6.18
N GLU A 36 32.30 30.89 7.08
CA GLU A 36 33.25 30.46 8.10
C GLU A 36 32.60 29.49 9.10
N GLU A 37 31.35 29.75 9.50
CA GLU A 37 30.59 28.82 10.36
C GLU A 37 30.39 27.45 9.69
N ARG A 38 30.00 27.45 8.41
CA ARG A 38 29.83 26.22 7.62
C ARG A 38 31.15 25.49 7.41
N PHE A 39 32.25 26.21 7.20
CA PHE A 39 33.58 25.64 7.03
C PHE A 39 34.05 24.94 8.32
N ASN A 40 33.92 25.61 9.46
CA ASN A 40 34.29 25.04 10.76
C ASN A 40 33.45 23.81 11.11
N ARG A 41 32.15 23.82 10.79
CA ARG A 41 31.31 22.62 10.93
C ARG A 41 31.81 21.46 10.06
N VAL A 42 32.26 21.73 8.84
CA VAL A 42 32.84 20.71 7.95
C VAL A 42 34.15 20.16 8.51
N LEU A 43 35.07 21.01 8.95
CA LEU A 43 36.35 20.59 9.52
C LEU A 43 36.19 19.73 10.77
N ASN A 44 35.27 20.10 11.66
CA ASN A 44 34.98 19.33 12.88
C ASN A 44 34.44 17.93 12.57
N CYS A 45 33.75 17.74 11.44
CA CYS A 45 33.25 16.42 11.04
C CYS A 45 34.31 15.54 10.34
N MET A 46 35.47 16.07 9.96
CA MET A 46 36.49 15.33 9.19
C MET A 46 37.54 14.62 10.08
N ASN A 47 37.46 14.74 11.41
CA ASN A 47 38.40 14.14 12.37
C ASN A 47 39.88 14.32 11.98
N LEU A 48 40.27 15.55 11.61
CA LEU A 48 41.61 15.87 11.14
C LEU A 48 42.55 16.22 12.30
N PRO A 49 43.87 15.93 12.20
CA PRO A 49 44.87 16.42 13.15
C PRO A 49 44.88 17.95 13.26
N PRO A 50 45.23 18.53 14.44
CA PRO A 50 45.22 19.98 14.67
C PRO A 50 46.01 20.78 13.63
N ASP A 51 47.16 20.27 13.20
CA ASP A 51 48.03 20.93 12.21
C ASP A 51 47.36 21.05 10.84
N LYS A 52 46.56 20.05 10.44
CA LYS A 52 45.79 20.08 9.19
C LYS A 52 44.61 21.04 9.29
N ILE A 53 43.96 21.13 10.46
CA ILE A 53 42.87 22.08 10.71
C ILE A 53 43.41 23.51 10.61
N GLN A 54 44.56 23.79 11.23
CA GLN A 54 45.21 25.10 11.14
C GLN A 54 45.60 25.46 9.71
N LEU A 55 46.11 24.51 8.93
CA LEU A 55 46.45 24.74 7.52
C LEU A 55 45.21 25.04 6.67
N LEU A 56 44.12 24.30 6.86
CA LEU A 56 42.86 24.49 6.13
C LEU A 56 42.13 25.77 6.56
N SER A 57 42.28 26.22 7.82
CA SER A 57 41.69 27.48 8.31
C SER A 57 42.23 28.72 7.60
N GLN A 58 43.44 28.64 7.04
CA GLN A 58 44.12 29.72 6.30
C GLN A 58 43.66 29.82 4.84
N TYR A 59 42.76 28.96 4.38
CA TYR A 59 42.26 29.00 3.01
C TYR A 59 41.47 30.29 2.75
N ASP A 60 41.56 30.78 1.52
CA ASP A 60 40.73 31.85 1.01
C ASP A 60 39.27 31.39 0.88
N ASN A 61 38.35 32.35 0.87
CA ASN A 61 36.90 32.09 0.89
C ASN A 61 36.44 31.19 -0.28
N GLU A 62 37.07 31.31 -1.45
CA GLU A 62 36.74 30.49 -2.62
C GLU A 62 37.09 29.02 -2.39
N LYS A 63 38.30 28.72 -1.88
CA LYS A 63 38.70 27.35 -1.53
C LYS A 63 37.93 26.79 -0.34
N LYS A 64 37.61 27.61 0.66
CA LYS A 64 36.73 27.20 1.77
C LYS A 64 35.34 26.80 1.24
N TRP A 65 34.79 27.58 0.33
CA TRP A 65 33.50 27.29 -0.29
C TRP A 65 33.54 26.04 -1.18
N GLU A 66 34.61 25.87 -1.97
CA GLU A 66 34.83 24.66 -2.77
C GLU A 66 34.90 23.41 -1.89
N LEU A 67 35.66 23.46 -0.79
CA LEU A 67 35.79 22.35 0.15
C LEU A 67 34.46 22.01 0.85
N ILE A 68 33.66 23.01 1.23
CA ILE A 68 32.29 22.80 1.75
C ILE A 68 31.41 22.13 0.70
N CYS A 69 31.44 22.64 -0.54
CA CYS A 69 30.64 22.09 -1.64
C CYS A 69 31.04 20.65 -1.95
N ASP A 70 32.35 20.36 -1.97
CA ASP A 70 32.86 19.04 -2.28
C ASP A 70 32.66 18.06 -1.13
N GLN A 71 32.76 18.49 0.13
CA GLN A 71 32.40 17.63 1.25
C GLN A 71 30.91 17.33 1.29
N PHE A 72 30.07 18.32 0.94
CA PHE A 72 28.64 18.09 0.79
C PHE A 72 28.36 17.08 -0.33
N LYS A 73 29.00 17.22 -1.50
CA LYS A 73 28.89 16.24 -2.60
C LYS A 73 29.36 14.85 -2.16
N ARG A 74 30.49 14.72 -1.46
CA ARG A 74 31.02 13.43 -0.96
C ARG A 74 30.06 12.78 0.05
N ARG A 75 29.59 13.53 1.06
CA ARG A 75 28.61 13.00 2.02
C ARG A 75 27.30 12.58 1.37
N VAL A 76 26.83 13.35 0.39
CA VAL A 76 25.67 12.94 -0.42
C VAL A 76 26.01 11.71 -1.27
N GLN A 77 27.23 11.56 -1.78
CA GLN A 77 27.68 10.36 -2.52
C GLN A 77 27.71 9.11 -1.63
N GLU A 78 28.07 9.27 -0.36
CA GLU A 78 28.21 8.20 0.65
C GLU A 78 26.92 7.87 1.41
N SER A 79 25.88 8.73 1.37
CA SER A 79 24.65 8.54 2.16
C SER A 79 23.99 7.18 1.92
N THR A 80 23.86 6.77 0.66
CA THR A 80 23.29 5.46 0.32
C THR A 80 24.13 4.31 0.88
N GLN A 81 25.45 4.47 0.95
CA GLN A 81 26.33 3.43 1.50
C GLN A 81 26.17 3.32 3.02
N VAL A 82 26.14 4.46 3.72
CA VAL A 82 25.88 4.49 5.17
C VAL A 82 24.53 3.88 5.50
N LEU A 83 23.48 4.19 4.72
CA LEU A 83 22.15 3.60 4.91
C LEU A 83 22.14 2.09 4.65
N ARG A 84 22.91 1.60 3.67
CA ARG A 84 23.02 0.16 3.41
C ARG A 84 23.75 -0.56 4.54
N GLU A 85 24.81 0.03 5.06
CA GLU A 85 25.52 -0.53 6.23
C GLU A 85 24.65 -0.52 7.49
N LEU A 86 23.83 0.53 7.66
CA LEU A 86 22.80 0.60 8.70
C LEU A 86 21.74 -0.50 8.53
N GLU A 87 21.20 -0.69 7.33
CA GLU A 87 20.24 -1.76 7.03
C GLU A 87 20.80 -3.13 7.39
N ILE A 88 22.03 -3.40 6.95
CA ILE A 88 22.71 -4.66 7.23
C ILE A 88 22.87 -4.83 8.74
N SER A 89 23.32 -3.78 9.45
CA SER A 89 23.49 -3.82 10.91
C SER A 89 22.18 -4.09 11.64
N LEU A 90 21.08 -3.43 11.25
CA LEU A 90 19.75 -3.65 11.83
C LEU A 90 19.24 -5.08 11.63
N ARG A 91 19.57 -5.71 10.50
CA ARG A 91 19.10 -7.05 10.14
C ARG A 91 19.98 -8.18 10.67
N THR A 92 21.30 -8.01 10.71
CA THR A 92 22.24 -9.11 10.95
C THR A 92 22.96 -9.05 12.29
N ASN A 93 23.00 -7.91 12.97
CA ASN A 93 23.60 -7.86 14.30
C ASN A 93 22.69 -8.50 15.36
N HIS A 94 23.25 -8.70 16.54
CA HIS A 94 22.49 -9.17 17.70
C HIS A 94 21.39 -8.16 18.07
N ILE A 95 20.28 -8.65 18.63
CA ILE A 95 19.11 -7.82 18.90
C ILE A 95 19.38 -6.64 19.86
N GLY A 96 20.36 -6.78 20.77
CA GLY A 96 20.81 -5.70 21.65
C GLY A 96 21.28 -4.45 20.89
N TRP A 97 21.87 -4.62 19.70
CA TRP A 97 22.25 -3.50 18.83
C TRP A 97 21.02 -2.73 18.33
N VAL A 98 19.96 -3.43 17.96
CA VAL A 98 18.68 -2.82 17.52
C VAL A 98 18.01 -2.11 18.70
N GLN A 99 18.02 -2.72 19.89
CA GLN A 99 17.51 -2.10 21.11
C GLN A 99 18.27 -0.81 21.46
N GLU A 100 19.61 -0.83 21.35
CA GLU A 100 20.46 0.34 21.54
C GLU A 100 20.14 1.43 20.52
N PHE A 101 20.01 1.08 19.24
CA PHE A 101 19.64 2.03 18.19
C PHE A 101 18.27 2.70 18.45
N LEU A 102 17.29 1.94 18.95
CA LEU A 102 15.91 2.40 19.18
C LEU A 102 15.68 3.04 20.56
N ASN A 103 16.67 3.06 21.45
CA ASN A 103 16.50 3.58 22.81
C ASN A 103 16.29 5.10 22.85
N GLU A 104 15.93 5.63 24.02
CA GLU A 104 15.67 7.06 24.22
C GLU A 104 16.91 7.95 24.07
N GLU A 105 18.11 7.38 24.21
CA GLU A 105 19.37 8.12 24.07
C GLU A 105 19.72 8.35 22.59
N ASN A 106 19.63 7.30 21.77
CA ASN A 106 19.99 7.33 20.36
C ASN A 106 18.85 7.80 19.47
N ARG A 107 17.59 7.54 19.84
CA ARG A 107 16.38 7.91 19.08
C ARG A 107 16.48 7.58 17.58
N GLY A 108 17.06 6.42 17.27
CA GLY A 108 17.43 6.07 15.89
C GLY A 108 16.24 6.03 14.93
N LEU A 109 15.05 5.66 15.43
CA LEU A 109 13.81 5.67 14.63
C LEU A 109 13.44 7.10 14.19
N ASP A 110 13.49 8.07 15.11
CA ASP A 110 13.14 9.47 14.81
C ASP A 110 14.09 10.05 13.75
N VAL A 111 15.40 9.84 13.92
CA VAL A 111 16.42 10.34 12.99
C VAL A 111 16.29 9.70 11.60
N LEU A 112 15.99 8.39 11.55
CA LEU A 112 15.73 7.68 10.29
C LEU A 112 14.50 8.25 9.59
N LEU A 113 13.42 8.52 10.32
CA LEU A 113 12.18 9.10 9.79
C LEU A 113 12.37 10.53 9.30
N ASP A 114 13.09 11.37 10.06
CA ASP A 114 13.43 12.73 9.63
C ASP A 114 14.21 12.73 8.30
N TYR A 115 15.12 11.76 8.12
CA TYR A 115 15.86 11.60 6.88
C TYR A 115 14.97 11.12 5.72
N LEU A 116 14.09 10.15 5.98
CA LEU A 116 13.13 9.65 5.00
C LEU A 116 12.21 10.78 4.50
N ALA A 117 11.61 11.54 5.42
CA ALA A 117 10.77 12.68 5.11
C ALA A 117 11.53 13.73 4.27
N PHE A 118 12.77 14.04 4.65
CA PHE A 118 13.63 14.94 3.87
C PHE A 118 13.90 14.42 2.46
N ALA A 119 14.20 13.13 2.30
CA ALA A 119 14.44 12.52 0.99
C ALA A 119 13.19 12.56 0.10
N GLN A 120 11.99 12.57 0.70
CA GLN A 120 10.71 12.53 -0.02
C GLN A 120 10.09 13.89 -0.32
N CYS A 121 10.52 14.95 0.36
CA CYS A 121 9.99 16.31 0.19
C CYS A 121 9.87 16.78 -1.28
N SER A 122 10.82 16.39 -2.13
CA SER A 122 10.78 16.77 -3.55
C SER A 122 9.76 16.02 -4.39
N VAL A 123 9.41 14.79 -4.01
CA VAL A 123 8.42 13.96 -4.71
C VAL A 123 7.01 14.50 -4.46
N ALA A 124 6.70 14.81 -3.20
CA ALA A 124 5.41 15.41 -2.82
C ALA A 124 5.16 16.76 -3.52
N TYR A 125 6.17 17.64 -3.57
CA TYR A 125 6.02 18.98 -4.20
C TYR A 125 5.84 18.95 -5.72
N ASN A 126 6.42 17.95 -6.42
CA ASN A 126 6.29 17.88 -7.88
C ASN A 126 4.86 17.54 -8.33
N MET A 127 4.06 16.89 -7.48
CA MET A 127 2.67 16.55 -7.82
C MET A 127 1.75 17.78 -7.81
N GLU A 128 1.99 18.75 -6.92
CA GLU A 128 1.23 20.01 -6.83
C GLU A 128 1.49 20.94 -8.04
N SER A 129 2.66 20.85 -8.68
CA SER A 129 3.05 21.76 -9.76
C SER A 129 2.48 21.39 -11.13
N THR A 130 1.88 20.21 -11.29
CA THR A 130 1.40 19.71 -12.60
C THR A 130 -0.07 20.08 -12.86
N ASP A 131 -0.77 20.64 -11.86
CA ASP A 131 -2.20 21.00 -11.97
C ASP A 131 -2.44 22.45 -12.44
N ASN A 132 -1.40 23.27 -12.58
CA ASN A 132 -1.50 24.65 -13.09
C ASN A 132 -1.25 24.77 -14.60
N GLY A 133 -1.87 23.88 -15.37
CA GLY A 133 -1.72 23.77 -16.82
C GLY A 133 -2.99 24.01 -17.63
N ALA A 134 -3.85 24.95 -17.26
CA ALA A 134 -4.96 25.38 -18.12
C ALA A 134 -4.47 26.43 -19.16
N PRO A 135 -4.73 26.25 -20.47
CA PRO A 135 -4.26 27.19 -21.50
C PRO A 135 -5.23 28.37 -21.64
N GLY A 136 -4.68 29.58 -21.51
CA GLY A 136 -5.14 30.82 -22.16
C GLY A 136 -6.56 31.32 -21.89
N SER A 137 -6.68 32.45 -21.16
CA SER A 137 -7.55 33.55 -21.62
C SER A 137 -7.14 34.86 -20.95
N GLU A 138 -7.30 35.93 -21.73
CA GLU A 138 -6.75 37.25 -21.52
C GLU A 138 -7.38 38.03 -20.36
N LYS A 139 -6.57 38.96 -19.84
CA LYS A 139 -6.97 40.01 -18.91
C LYS A 139 -8.23 40.74 -19.37
N SER A 140 -9.25 40.77 -18.53
CA SER A 140 -10.07 41.98 -18.35
C SER A 140 -10.79 41.95 -17.00
N LYS A 141 -10.50 42.94 -16.16
CA LYS A 141 -11.34 43.31 -15.01
C LYS A 141 -12.70 43.82 -15.53
N PRO A 142 -13.76 43.76 -14.71
CA PRO A 142 -14.19 45.00 -14.08
C PRO A 142 -14.62 44.87 -12.61
N LEU A 143 -14.74 46.05 -12.02
CA LEU A 143 -15.00 46.43 -10.64
C LEU A 143 -16.51 46.75 -10.46
N GLU A 144 -16.98 46.62 -9.21
CA GLU A 144 -18.11 47.32 -8.54
C GLU A 144 -19.47 46.62 -8.27
N GLN A 145 -19.80 46.71 -6.97
CA GLN A 145 -21.09 47.08 -6.33
C GLN A 145 -22.33 46.17 -6.41
N SER A 146 -22.77 45.70 -5.24
CA SER A 146 -24.06 46.09 -4.60
C SER A 146 -24.24 45.31 -3.28
N VAL A 147 -24.13 45.95 -2.10
CA VAL A 147 -25.17 46.55 -1.21
C VAL A 147 -26.13 45.58 -0.48
N GLU A 148 -26.12 45.72 0.87
CA GLU A 148 -27.24 45.59 1.82
C GLU A 148 -27.85 44.20 2.12
N ASP A 149 -28.30 43.84 3.32
CA ASP A 149 -28.21 44.41 4.68
C ASP A 149 -28.65 43.34 5.71
N LEU A 150 -28.40 43.64 6.96
CA LEU A 150 -28.48 42.95 8.26
C LEU A 150 -29.69 42.06 8.59
N SER A 151 -29.43 41.03 9.41
CA SER A 151 -30.26 40.67 10.57
C SER A 151 -29.42 40.01 11.67
N LYS A 152 -29.44 40.63 12.86
CA LYS A 152 -28.63 40.31 14.06
C LYS A 152 -29.20 39.13 14.86
N GLY A 153 -28.32 38.31 15.43
CA GLY A 153 -28.56 37.40 16.56
C GLY A 153 -27.29 37.28 17.43
N PRO A 154 -27.39 37.02 18.75
CA PRO A 154 -26.33 37.26 19.74
C PRO A 154 -25.20 36.20 19.69
N PRO A 155 -24.00 36.49 20.23
CA PRO A 155 -22.89 35.54 20.19
C PRO A 155 -23.08 34.47 21.27
N SER A 156 -23.34 33.23 20.86
CA SER A 156 -23.18 32.06 21.74
C SER A 156 -21.72 31.61 21.69
N SER A 157 -21.07 31.69 22.83
CA SER A 157 -19.73 31.18 23.08
C SER A 157 -19.73 29.65 23.18
N LEU A 158 -19.30 28.98 22.12
CA LEU A 158 -18.83 27.59 22.18
C LEU A 158 -17.49 27.49 21.45
N PRO A 159 -16.46 26.89 22.06
CA PRO A 159 -15.18 26.70 21.38
C PRO A 159 -15.34 25.65 20.25
N PRO A 160 -14.70 25.84 19.08
CA PRO A 160 -14.66 24.79 18.07
C PRO A 160 -13.90 23.56 18.60
N PRO A 161 -14.26 22.34 18.17
CA PRO A 161 -13.57 21.13 18.58
C PRO A 161 -12.09 21.20 18.16
N PRO A 162 -11.18 20.53 18.89
CA PRO A 162 -9.77 20.59 18.58
C PRO A 162 -9.54 19.97 17.20
N LYS A 163 -9.10 20.80 16.25
CA LYS A 163 -8.50 20.32 15.00
C LYS A 163 -7.37 19.37 15.38
N SER A 164 -7.46 18.13 14.94
CA SER A 164 -6.39 17.13 15.01
C SER A 164 -5.09 17.80 14.57
N ARG A 165 -4.10 17.83 15.46
CA ARG A 165 -2.79 18.40 15.15
C ARG A 165 -2.12 17.43 14.17
N HIS A 166 -2.04 17.82 12.90
CA HIS A 166 -1.34 17.07 11.85
C HIS A 166 0.08 16.68 12.29
N LEU A 167 0.40 15.40 12.23
CA LEU A 167 1.68 14.81 12.68
C LEU A 167 2.60 14.43 11.50
N THR A 168 2.59 15.21 10.42
CA THR A 168 3.65 15.15 9.40
C THR A 168 4.75 16.14 9.79
N ILE A 169 6.02 15.75 9.64
CA ILE A 169 7.16 16.62 9.95
C ILE A 169 7.14 17.84 9.01
N LYS A 170 6.52 18.94 9.44
CA LYS A 170 6.48 20.19 8.66
C LYS A 170 7.85 20.88 8.71
N LEU A 171 8.63 20.70 7.65
CA LEU A 171 9.84 21.51 7.41
C LEU A 171 9.47 22.98 7.17
N ALA A 172 10.01 23.89 7.97
CA ALA A 172 9.67 25.32 7.94
C ALA A 172 10.02 26.02 6.60
N PRO A 173 9.24 27.02 6.14
CA PRO A 173 9.31 27.51 4.75
C PRO A 173 10.52 28.41 4.41
N ALA A 174 11.24 28.92 5.42
CA ALA A 174 12.23 29.98 5.21
C ALA A 174 13.57 29.53 4.58
N HIS A 175 13.87 28.22 4.57
CA HIS A 175 15.07 27.63 3.95
C HIS A 175 14.77 26.73 2.71
N SER A 176 13.52 26.79 2.20
CA SER A 176 12.90 25.71 1.43
C SER A 176 13.54 25.39 0.07
N LYS A 177 14.05 26.37 -0.70
CA LYS A 177 14.56 26.11 -2.06
C LYS A 177 15.84 25.28 -2.10
N LYS A 178 16.74 25.46 -1.12
CA LYS A 178 18.00 24.70 -1.04
C LYS A 178 17.77 23.27 -0.52
N ALA A 179 16.93 23.13 0.50
CA ALA A 179 16.52 21.82 1.01
C ALA A 179 15.76 21.01 -0.07
N LEU A 180 14.83 21.64 -0.79
CA LEU A 180 14.10 21.00 -1.89
C LEU A 180 15.03 20.56 -3.04
N ARG A 181 16.03 21.38 -3.40
CA ARG A 181 17.04 20.98 -4.40
C ARG A 181 17.89 19.81 -3.93
N ASN A 182 18.30 19.80 -2.67
CA ASN A 182 19.08 18.70 -2.11
C ASN A 182 18.24 17.42 -2.00
N SER A 183 16.97 17.55 -1.61
CA SER A 183 15.98 16.46 -1.61
C SER A 183 15.82 15.85 -3.00
N ARG A 184 15.77 16.65 -4.08
CA ARG A 184 15.74 16.12 -5.46
C ARG A 184 16.94 15.25 -5.80
N ILE A 185 18.13 15.61 -5.31
CA ILE A 185 19.37 14.84 -5.56
C ILE A 185 19.34 13.52 -4.78
N VAL A 186 18.86 13.54 -3.53
CA VAL A 186 18.76 12.34 -2.68
C VAL A 186 17.62 11.43 -3.14
N SER A 187 16.48 11.99 -3.55
CA SER A 187 15.32 11.26 -4.08
C SER A 187 15.61 10.50 -5.38
N GLN A 188 16.63 10.91 -6.14
CA GLN A 188 17.08 10.20 -7.33
C GLN A 188 17.96 8.97 -7.00
N LYS A 189 18.28 8.75 -5.72
CA LYS A 189 19.05 7.61 -5.25
C LYS A 189 18.16 6.58 -4.59
N ASP A 190 18.75 5.43 -4.30
CA ASP A 190 18.10 4.34 -3.56
C ASP A 190 17.92 4.66 -2.07
N ASP A 191 18.27 5.85 -1.59
CA ASP A 191 18.19 6.24 -0.18
C ASP A 191 16.80 6.01 0.42
N VAL A 192 15.74 6.40 -0.30
CA VAL A 192 14.35 6.15 0.14
C VAL A 192 14.10 4.64 0.25
N HIS A 193 14.49 3.87 -0.76
CA HIS A 193 14.32 2.42 -0.76
C HIS A 193 15.04 1.76 0.43
N VAL A 194 16.28 2.15 0.68
CA VAL A 194 17.08 1.59 1.78
C VAL A 194 16.53 2.00 3.14
N CYS A 195 16.01 3.22 3.30
CA CYS A 195 15.31 3.60 4.54
C CYS A 195 14.10 2.70 4.82
N ILE A 196 13.32 2.35 3.78
CA ILE A 196 12.21 1.41 3.92
C ILE A 196 12.71 0.00 4.27
N MET A 197 13.86 -0.42 3.75
CA MET A 197 14.49 -1.69 4.17
C MET A 197 14.95 -1.65 5.65
N CYS A 198 15.48 -0.53 6.14
CA CYS A 198 15.78 -0.34 7.56
C CYS A 198 14.53 -0.48 8.42
N LEU A 199 13.43 0.16 8.02
CA LEU A 199 12.14 0.05 8.72
C LEU A 199 11.61 -1.39 8.70
N ARG A 200 11.77 -2.11 7.59
CA ARG A 200 11.44 -3.54 7.50
C ARG A 200 12.23 -4.36 8.53
N ALA A 201 13.53 -4.11 8.67
CA ALA A 201 14.37 -4.80 9.64
C ALA A 201 13.93 -4.49 11.09
N ILE A 202 13.60 -3.22 11.39
CA ILE A 202 13.07 -2.81 12.70
C ILE A 202 11.73 -3.48 12.99
N MET A 203 10.83 -3.56 12.02
CA MET A 203 9.52 -4.19 12.14
C MET A 203 9.59 -5.71 12.30
N ASN A 204 10.68 -6.35 11.89
CA ASN A 204 10.93 -7.77 12.16
C ASN A 204 11.28 -8.05 13.64
N TYR A 205 11.53 -7.00 14.43
CA TYR A 205 11.71 -7.09 15.87
C TYR A 205 10.43 -6.67 16.60
N GLN A 206 9.88 -7.55 17.45
CA GLN A 206 8.60 -7.34 18.15
C GLN A 206 8.43 -5.97 18.81
N SER A 207 9.42 -5.54 19.62
CA SER A 207 9.35 -4.23 20.28
C SER A 207 9.55 -3.08 19.28
N GLY A 208 10.34 -3.29 18.22
CA GLY A 208 10.53 -2.32 17.14
C GLY A 208 9.25 -2.11 16.33
N PHE A 209 8.54 -3.20 16.01
CA PHE A 209 7.22 -3.16 15.38
C PHE A 209 6.22 -2.35 16.22
N SER A 210 6.17 -2.60 17.54
CA SER A 210 5.30 -1.87 18.45
C SER A 210 5.65 -0.38 18.50
N LEU A 211 6.95 -0.03 18.48
CA LEU A 211 7.39 1.37 18.39
C LEU A 211 6.96 2.04 17.09
N VAL A 212 7.07 1.33 15.95
CA VAL A 212 6.62 1.83 14.64
C VAL A 212 5.12 2.14 14.63
N MET A 213 4.27 1.24 15.17
CA MET A 213 2.82 1.48 15.22
C MET A 213 2.43 2.64 16.14
N ASN A 214 3.12 2.78 17.27
CA ASN A 214 2.83 3.82 18.24
C ASN A 214 3.46 5.17 17.87
N HIS A 215 4.41 5.20 16.93
CA HIS A 215 5.04 6.44 16.49
C HIS A 215 4.10 7.22 15.55
N PRO A 216 3.72 8.46 15.90
CA PRO A 216 2.60 9.18 15.28
C PRO A 216 2.76 9.49 13.79
N ALA A 217 3.99 9.57 13.30
CA ALA A 217 4.30 9.89 11.91
C ALA A 217 4.81 8.69 11.10
N CYS A 218 5.18 7.57 11.75
CA CYS A 218 6.02 6.56 11.09
C CYS A 218 5.29 5.88 9.93
N VAL A 219 4.06 5.40 10.19
CA VAL A 219 3.24 4.74 9.16
C VAL A 219 2.81 5.73 8.07
N ASN A 220 2.60 7.00 8.40
CA ASN A 220 2.28 8.05 7.42
C ASN A 220 3.43 8.27 6.43
N GLU A 221 4.67 8.35 6.91
CA GLU A 221 5.86 8.49 6.04
C GLU A 221 6.10 7.22 5.20
N ILE A 222 5.84 6.02 5.76
CA ILE A 222 5.84 4.77 4.97
C ILE A 222 4.80 4.86 3.85
N ALA A 223 3.56 5.30 4.12
CA ALA A 223 2.54 5.46 3.10
C ALA A 223 2.94 6.49 2.03
N LEU A 224 3.49 7.65 2.42
CA LEU A 224 3.98 8.66 1.47
C LEU A 224 5.09 8.15 0.56
N SER A 225 5.84 7.15 1.01
CA SER A 225 6.88 6.45 0.22
C SER A 225 6.33 5.73 -1.01
N LEU A 226 5.02 5.48 -1.07
CA LEU A 226 4.35 4.90 -2.24
C LEU A 226 4.50 5.79 -3.49
N ASN A 227 4.71 7.10 -3.33
CA ASN A 227 4.96 8.03 -4.44
C ASN A 227 6.34 7.82 -5.11
N ASN A 228 7.22 6.96 -4.56
CA ASN A 228 8.51 6.68 -5.18
C ASN A 228 8.32 6.03 -6.56
N LYS A 229 9.08 6.47 -7.57
CA LYS A 229 8.96 5.96 -8.95
C LYS A 229 9.31 4.48 -9.10
N ASN A 230 10.20 3.96 -8.25
CA ASN A 230 10.68 2.58 -8.35
C ASN A 230 9.60 1.57 -7.92
N PRO A 231 9.10 0.68 -8.81
CA PRO A 231 8.08 -0.32 -8.48
C PRO A 231 8.50 -1.24 -7.32
N ARG A 232 9.79 -1.57 -7.22
CA ARG A 232 10.34 -2.37 -6.11
C ARG A 232 10.16 -1.68 -4.75
N THR A 233 10.27 -0.35 -4.72
CA THR A 233 10.02 0.41 -3.49
C THR A 233 8.54 0.41 -3.15
N LYS A 234 7.67 0.60 -4.14
CA LYS A 234 6.22 0.54 -3.94
C LYS A 234 5.77 -0.83 -3.41
N ALA A 235 6.28 -1.92 -4.00
CA ALA A 235 5.99 -3.28 -3.57
C ALA A 235 6.35 -3.48 -2.10
N LEU A 236 7.57 -3.10 -1.71
CA LEU A 236 8.02 -3.21 -0.33
C LEU A 236 7.17 -2.35 0.62
N VAL A 237 6.84 -1.12 0.25
CA VAL A 237 5.95 -0.26 1.05
C VAL A 237 4.60 -0.95 1.29
N LEU A 238 4.00 -1.53 0.25
CA LEU A 238 2.72 -2.22 0.36
C LEU A 238 2.80 -3.49 1.20
N GLU A 239 3.91 -4.24 1.14
CA GLU A 239 4.17 -5.36 2.05
C GLU A 239 4.21 -4.92 3.52
N LEU A 240 4.91 -3.82 3.83
CA LEU A 240 4.98 -3.29 5.20
C LEU A 240 3.61 -2.82 5.68
N LEU A 241 2.87 -2.08 4.85
CA LEU A 241 1.54 -1.58 5.19
C LEU A 241 0.52 -2.72 5.37
N ALA A 242 0.59 -3.76 4.53
CA ALA A 242 -0.22 -4.97 4.67
C ALA A 242 0.04 -5.68 6.00
N ALA A 243 1.31 -5.81 6.41
CA ALA A 243 1.67 -6.41 7.69
C ALA A 243 1.11 -5.63 8.89
N VAL A 244 1.17 -4.29 8.85
CA VAL A 244 0.55 -3.44 9.88
C VAL A 244 -0.98 -3.54 9.83
N CYS A 245 -1.59 -3.64 8.65
CA CYS A 245 -3.04 -3.72 8.50
C CYS A 245 -3.64 -4.96 9.20
N LEU A 246 -2.91 -6.09 9.20
CA LEU A 246 -3.38 -7.37 9.73
C LEU A 246 -3.36 -7.49 11.26
N VAL A 247 -2.59 -6.66 11.98
CA VAL A 247 -2.52 -6.75 13.44
C VAL A 247 -3.67 -6.02 14.11
N ARG A 248 -3.98 -6.40 15.37
CA ARG A 248 -5.03 -5.77 16.18
C ARG A 248 -4.82 -4.25 16.27
N GLY A 249 -5.83 -3.48 15.86
CA GLY A 249 -5.80 -2.02 15.86
C GLY A 249 -4.98 -1.38 14.73
N GLY A 250 -4.29 -2.19 13.91
CA GLY A 250 -3.47 -1.70 12.81
C GLY A 250 -4.28 -1.23 11.60
N HIS A 251 -5.48 -1.77 11.39
CA HIS A 251 -6.38 -1.36 10.29
C HIS A 251 -6.71 0.14 10.36
N ASP A 252 -7.10 0.65 11.54
CA ASP A 252 -7.40 2.08 11.74
C ASP A 252 -6.17 2.98 11.48
N ILE A 253 -4.97 2.51 11.85
CA ILE A 253 -3.72 3.22 11.59
C ILE A 253 -3.47 3.34 10.08
N ILE A 254 -3.70 2.27 9.33
CA ILE A 254 -3.54 2.26 7.87
C ILE A 254 -4.54 3.20 7.20
N LEU A 255 -5.81 3.15 7.60
CA LEU A 255 -6.82 4.05 7.05
C LEU A 255 -6.50 5.52 7.36
N SER A 256 -6.09 5.82 8.60
CA SER A 256 -5.66 7.17 8.97
C SER A 256 -4.42 7.62 8.20
N ALA A 257 -3.50 6.71 7.87
CA ALA A 257 -2.32 7.02 7.06
C ALA A 257 -2.70 7.34 5.61
N PHE A 258 -3.67 6.64 5.04
CA PHE A 258 -4.17 6.95 3.70
C PHE A 258 -5.09 8.17 3.66
N ASP A 259 -5.77 8.53 4.77
CA ASP A 259 -6.44 9.83 4.91
C ASP A 259 -5.40 10.97 4.92
N ASN A 260 -4.29 10.80 5.65
CA ASN A 260 -3.18 11.76 5.60
C ASN A 260 -2.55 11.82 4.19
N PHE A 261 -2.35 10.67 3.55
CA PHE A 261 -1.84 10.59 2.18
C PHE A 261 -2.73 11.38 1.23
N LYS A 262 -4.05 11.21 1.30
CA LYS A 262 -5.05 11.95 0.51
C LYS A 262 -4.87 13.46 0.64
N GLU A 263 -4.81 13.96 1.88
CA GLU A 263 -4.64 15.39 2.15
C GLU A 263 -3.30 15.94 1.63
N VAL A 264 -2.19 15.25 1.92
CA VAL A 264 -0.84 15.71 1.56
C VAL A 264 -0.62 15.63 0.04
N CYS A 265 -1.19 14.63 -0.62
CA CYS A 265 -1.05 14.39 -2.04
C CYS A 265 -2.10 15.10 -2.90
N GLY A 266 -3.12 15.72 -2.28
CA GLY A 266 -4.21 16.41 -2.98
C GLY A 266 -5.16 15.47 -3.74
N GLU A 267 -5.39 14.26 -3.23
CA GLU A 267 -6.32 13.31 -3.87
C GLU A 267 -7.79 13.69 -3.59
N GLN A 268 -8.68 13.43 -4.55
CA GLN A 268 -10.11 13.65 -4.38
C GLN A 268 -10.72 12.54 -3.52
N HIS A 269 -10.30 11.31 -3.77
CA HIS A 269 -10.69 10.12 -3.04
C HIS A 269 -9.47 9.44 -2.43
N ARG A 270 -9.65 8.79 -1.28
CA ARG A 270 -8.57 7.99 -0.67
C ARG A 270 -8.22 6.83 -1.61
N PHE A 271 -6.95 6.45 -1.66
CA PHE A 271 -6.41 5.38 -2.53
C PHE A 271 -6.39 5.69 -4.03
N GLU A 272 -6.68 6.92 -4.44
CA GLU A 272 -6.77 7.29 -5.86
C GLU A 272 -5.43 7.08 -6.60
N LYS A 273 -4.32 7.56 -6.05
CA LYS A 273 -2.98 7.35 -6.62
C LYS A 273 -2.50 5.91 -6.52
N LEU A 274 -2.90 5.20 -5.46
CA LEU A 274 -2.63 3.75 -5.37
C LEU A 274 -3.24 3.04 -6.59
N MET A 275 -4.49 3.35 -6.91
CA MET A 275 -5.17 2.82 -8.09
C MET A 275 -4.57 3.32 -9.40
N GLU A 276 -4.10 4.57 -9.48
CA GLU A 276 -3.34 5.07 -10.64
C GLU A 276 -2.06 4.26 -10.86
N TYR A 277 -1.27 4.02 -9.81
CA TYR A 277 -0.04 3.24 -9.89
C TYR A 277 -0.30 1.79 -10.28
N PHE A 278 -1.36 1.20 -9.73
CA PHE A 278 -1.72 -0.18 -10.06
C PHE A 278 -2.15 -0.32 -11.52
N ARG A 279 -3.01 0.58 -12.02
CA ARG A 279 -3.52 0.52 -13.39
C ARG A 279 -2.49 0.79 -14.47
N ASN A 280 -1.48 1.61 -14.15
CA ASN A 280 -0.49 2.07 -15.12
C ASN A 280 0.78 1.21 -15.14
N GLU A 281 0.86 0.15 -14.33
CA GLU A 281 2.00 -0.76 -14.27
C GLU A 281 1.65 -2.11 -14.92
N ASP A 282 2.35 -2.42 -16.01
CA ASP A 282 2.20 -3.69 -16.74
C ASP A 282 3.49 -4.54 -16.73
N SER A 283 4.62 -3.98 -16.25
CA SER A 283 5.93 -4.63 -16.34
C SER A 283 6.37 -5.30 -15.04
N ASN A 284 6.01 -4.75 -13.88
CA ASN A 284 6.48 -5.23 -12.60
C ASN A 284 5.42 -6.08 -11.87
N ILE A 285 5.45 -7.40 -12.12
CA ILE A 285 4.51 -8.35 -11.53
C ILE A 285 4.59 -8.38 -10.00
N ASP A 286 5.78 -8.27 -9.40
CA ASP A 286 5.93 -8.31 -7.94
C ASP A 286 5.19 -7.14 -7.26
N PHE A 287 5.26 -5.92 -7.84
CA PHE A 287 4.47 -4.79 -7.38
C PHE A 287 2.97 -5.03 -7.55
N MET A 288 2.52 -5.55 -8.70
CA MET A 288 1.10 -5.82 -8.93
C MET A 288 0.56 -6.83 -7.92
N VAL A 289 1.32 -7.88 -7.62
CA VAL A 289 0.98 -8.89 -6.60
C VAL A 289 0.88 -8.24 -5.22
N ALA A 290 1.88 -7.46 -4.81
CA ALA A 290 1.87 -6.77 -3.51
C ALA A 290 0.71 -5.76 -3.39
N CYS A 291 0.39 -5.06 -4.50
CA CYS A 291 -0.72 -4.12 -4.56
C CYS A 291 -2.07 -4.82 -4.44
N MET A 292 -2.29 -5.89 -5.20
CA MET A 292 -3.51 -6.66 -5.12
C MET A 292 -3.67 -7.30 -3.73
N GLN A 293 -2.59 -7.84 -3.17
CA GLN A 293 -2.58 -8.39 -1.82
C GLN A 293 -2.94 -7.35 -0.76
N PHE A 294 -2.37 -6.14 -0.84
CA PHE A 294 -2.73 -5.05 0.06
C PHE A 294 -4.21 -4.68 -0.04
N ILE A 295 -4.76 -4.57 -1.26
CA ILE A 295 -6.18 -4.29 -1.49
C ILE A 295 -7.06 -5.39 -0.86
N ASN A 296 -6.71 -6.66 -1.07
CA ASN A 296 -7.42 -7.80 -0.48
C ASN A 296 -7.48 -7.69 1.04
N ILE A 297 -6.34 -7.37 1.67
CA ILE A 297 -6.24 -7.25 3.12
C ILE A 297 -7.06 -6.06 3.61
N VAL A 298 -6.85 -4.85 3.06
CA VAL A 298 -7.51 -3.65 3.58
C VAL A 298 -9.03 -3.72 3.45
N VAL A 299 -9.56 -4.37 2.40
CA VAL A 299 -11.00 -4.53 2.17
C VAL A 299 -11.58 -5.68 3.00
N HIS A 300 -10.96 -6.87 2.97
CA HIS A 300 -11.62 -8.09 3.46
C HIS A 300 -11.21 -8.53 4.87
N SER A 301 -10.18 -7.94 5.48
CA SER A 301 -9.77 -8.28 6.85
C SER A 301 -10.63 -7.67 7.96
N VAL A 302 -11.56 -6.76 7.62
CA VAL A 302 -12.40 -6.07 8.62
C VAL A 302 -13.48 -6.97 9.19
N GLU A 303 -13.71 -6.86 10.51
CA GLU A 303 -14.69 -7.68 11.23
C GLU A 303 -16.14 -7.26 10.91
N ASN A 304 -16.39 -5.97 10.65
CA ASN A 304 -17.72 -5.45 10.36
C ASN A 304 -18.07 -5.59 8.86
N MET A 305 -19.06 -6.42 8.55
CA MET A 305 -19.46 -6.71 7.17
C MET A 305 -20.02 -5.47 6.42
N ASN A 306 -20.71 -4.55 7.09
CA ASN A 306 -21.15 -3.30 6.44
C ASN A 306 -19.96 -2.42 6.08
N PHE A 307 -18.95 -2.38 6.96
CA PHE A 307 -17.72 -1.64 6.68
C PHE A 307 -16.91 -2.30 5.56
N ARG A 308 -16.89 -3.63 5.48
CA ARG A 308 -16.31 -4.38 4.36
C ARG A 308 -16.94 -3.99 3.03
N VAL A 309 -18.27 -3.98 2.95
CA VAL A 309 -19.00 -3.58 1.74
C VAL A 309 -18.73 -2.11 1.39
N PHE A 310 -18.63 -1.22 2.39
CA PHE A 310 -18.26 0.18 2.17
C PHE A 310 -16.87 0.32 1.55
N LEU A 311 -15.85 -0.34 2.10
CA LEU A 311 -14.48 -0.31 1.56
C LEU A 311 -14.39 -0.95 0.18
N GLN A 312 -15.13 -2.04 -0.05
CA GLN A 312 -15.23 -2.67 -1.37
C GLN A 312 -15.78 -1.67 -2.40
N TYR A 313 -16.87 -0.97 -2.08
CA TYR A 313 -17.46 0.03 -2.96
C TYR A 313 -16.52 1.22 -3.22
N GLU A 314 -15.70 1.61 -2.23
CA GLU A 314 -14.69 2.66 -2.42
C GLU A 314 -13.71 2.31 -3.55
N PHE A 315 -13.24 1.06 -3.62
CA PHE A 315 -12.40 0.58 -4.72
C PHE A 315 -13.17 0.36 -6.03
N THR A 316 -14.42 -0.11 -5.98
CA THR A 316 -15.30 -0.18 -7.15
C THR A 316 -15.47 1.20 -7.79
N HIS A 317 -15.69 2.25 -6.99
CA HIS A 317 -15.82 3.63 -7.45
C HIS A 317 -14.53 4.16 -8.08
N LEU A 318 -13.37 3.69 -7.62
CA LEU A 318 -12.07 3.96 -8.26
C LEU A 318 -11.81 3.11 -9.51
N GLY A 319 -12.75 2.26 -9.93
CA GLY A 319 -12.68 1.46 -11.15
C GLY A 319 -11.85 0.18 -11.01
N LEU A 320 -11.70 -0.36 -9.79
CA LEU A 320 -10.97 -1.62 -9.57
C LEU A 320 -11.61 -2.79 -10.34
N ASP A 321 -12.92 -2.97 -10.23
CA ASP A 321 -13.61 -4.15 -10.76
C ASP A 321 -13.45 -4.27 -12.30
N LEU A 322 -13.69 -3.17 -13.01
CA LEU A 322 -13.48 -3.08 -14.47
C LEU A 322 -12.02 -3.33 -14.87
N TYR A 323 -11.07 -2.93 -14.03
CA TYR A 323 -9.66 -3.19 -14.29
C TYR A 323 -9.31 -4.67 -14.04
N LEU A 324 -9.85 -5.28 -12.99
CA LEU A 324 -9.65 -6.70 -12.68
C LEU A 324 -10.23 -7.62 -13.76
N GLU A 325 -11.35 -7.25 -14.39
CA GLU A 325 -11.88 -7.99 -15.56
C GLU A 325 -10.85 -8.11 -16.68
N ARG A 326 -10.07 -7.06 -16.93
CA ARG A 326 -8.98 -7.10 -17.91
C ARG A 326 -7.79 -7.90 -17.40
N LEU A 327 -7.40 -7.70 -16.13
CA LEU A 327 -6.24 -8.38 -15.54
C LEU A 327 -6.44 -9.89 -15.32
N ARG A 328 -7.68 -10.40 -15.31
CA ARG A 328 -7.97 -11.84 -15.28
C ARG A 328 -7.27 -12.62 -16.39
N LEU A 329 -6.93 -11.96 -17.50
CA LEU A 329 -6.22 -12.54 -18.64
C LEU A 329 -4.69 -12.51 -18.51
N THR A 330 -4.14 -12.11 -17.35
CA THR A 330 -2.70 -12.11 -17.11
C THR A 330 -2.11 -13.52 -17.18
N GLU A 331 -0.91 -13.67 -17.70
CA GLU A 331 -0.19 -14.96 -17.74
C GLU A 331 0.49 -15.30 -16.40
N SER A 332 0.48 -14.39 -15.43
CA SER A 332 1.15 -14.60 -14.15
C SER A 332 0.29 -15.36 -13.15
N ASP A 333 0.67 -16.60 -12.84
CA ASP A 333 0.00 -17.43 -11.80
C ASP A 333 -0.08 -16.72 -10.45
N LYS A 334 1.02 -16.05 -10.03
CA LYS A 334 1.07 -15.34 -8.74
C LYS A 334 0.01 -14.24 -8.66
N LEU A 335 -0.12 -13.46 -9.74
CA LEU A 335 -1.09 -12.37 -9.80
C LEU A 335 -2.51 -12.91 -9.94
N GLN A 336 -2.72 -13.95 -10.75
CA GLN A 336 -4.02 -14.62 -10.87
C GLN A 336 -4.55 -15.10 -9.52
N VAL A 337 -3.70 -15.71 -8.68
CA VAL A 337 -4.11 -16.15 -7.34
C VAL A 337 -4.61 -14.98 -6.49
N GLN A 338 -3.92 -13.83 -6.51
CA GLN A 338 -4.36 -12.66 -5.75
C GLN A 338 -5.66 -12.04 -6.29
N ILE A 339 -5.81 -11.99 -7.62
CA ILE A 339 -7.02 -11.50 -8.27
C ILE A 339 -8.20 -12.42 -7.93
N GLN A 340 -8.02 -13.73 -8.04
CA GLN A 340 -9.07 -14.70 -7.73
C GLN A 340 -9.47 -14.64 -6.26
N ALA A 341 -8.50 -14.54 -5.35
CA ALA A 341 -8.77 -14.40 -3.92
C ALA A 341 -9.62 -13.16 -3.59
N TYR A 342 -9.47 -12.05 -4.32
CA TYR A 342 -10.35 -10.88 -4.18
C TYR A 342 -11.76 -11.19 -4.67
N LEU A 343 -11.86 -11.71 -5.89
CA LEU A 343 -13.14 -11.97 -6.57
C LEU A 343 -14.02 -12.96 -5.80
N ASP A 344 -13.42 -14.00 -5.22
CA ASP A 344 -14.11 -14.98 -4.37
C ASP A 344 -14.66 -14.35 -3.07
N ASN A 345 -14.13 -13.19 -2.68
CA ASN A 345 -14.46 -12.49 -1.44
C ASN A 345 -15.32 -11.24 -1.65
N ILE A 346 -15.76 -10.96 -2.89
CA ILE A 346 -16.65 -9.85 -3.21
C ILE A 346 -18.03 -10.10 -2.58
N PHE A 347 -18.55 -9.09 -1.91
CA PHE A 347 -19.91 -9.07 -1.40
C PHE A 347 -20.88 -8.51 -2.45
N ASP A 348 -21.81 -9.35 -2.90
CA ASP A 348 -22.98 -8.92 -3.66
C ASP A 348 -24.21 -8.93 -2.76
N VAL A 349 -24.58 -7.74 -2.26
CA VAL A 349 -25.74 -7.58 -1.37
C VAL A 349 -27.04 -7.92 -2.10
N GLY A 350 -27.13 -7.67 -3.41
CA GLY A 350 -28.33 -7.98 -4.20
C GLY A 350 -28.54 -9.48 -4.28
N ALA A 351 -27.51 -10.23 -4.68
CA ALA A 351 -27.56 -11.69 -4.76
C ALA A 351 -27.88 -12.33 -3.40
N LEU A 352 -27.29 -11.83 -2.30
CA LEU A 352 -27.58 -12.34 -0.95
C LEU A 352 -29.03 -12.12 -0.51
N LEU A 353 -29.66 -11.03 -0.94
CA LEU A 353 -31.08 -10.76 -0.67
C LEU A 353 -31.97 -11.71 -1.48
N GLU A 354 -31.68 -11.89 -2.77
CA GLU A 354 -32.40 -12.83 -3.64
C GLU A 354 -32.30 -14.28 -3.14
N ASP A 355 -31.12 -14.71 -2.70
CA ASP A 355 -30.88 -16.02 -2.11
C ASP A 355 -31.67 -16.21 -0.81
N THR A 356 -31.79 -15.15 0.00
CA THR A 356 -32.56 -15.18 1.25
C THR A 356 -34.05 -15.32 0.97
N GLU A 357 -34.59 -14.57 -0.01
CA GLU A 357 -35.97 -14.70 -0.45
C GLU A 357 -36.26 -16.09 -1.01
N THR A 358 -35.37 -16.61 -1.85
CA THR A 358 -35.47 -17.96 -2.41
C THR A 358 -35.45 -19.03 -1.32
N LYS A 359 -34.56 -18.90 -0.34
CA LYS A 359 -34.48 -19.81 0.80
C LYS A 359 -35.77 -19.81 1.62
N ASN A 360 -36.37 -18.64 1.86
CA ASN A 360 -37.63 -18.55 2.58
C ASN A 360 -38.76 -19.25 1.81
N ALA A 361 -38.87 -19.04 0.49
CA ALA A 361 -39.86 -19.71 -0.35
C ALA A 361 -39.70 -21.25 -0.35
N VAL A 362 -38.45 -21.74 -0.37
CA VAL A 362 -38.16 -23.19 -0.29
C VAL A 362 -38.54 -23.75 1.08
N LEU A 363 -38.30 -23.01 2.16
CA LEU A 363 -38.69 -23.42 3.52
C LEU A 363 -40.22 -23.53 3.64
N GLU A 364 -40.96 -22.56 3.10
CA GLU A 364 -42.43 -22.60 3.05
C GLU A 364 -42.93 -23.84 2.28
N HIS A 365 -42.38 -24.09 1.08
CA HIS A 365 -42.74 -25.28 0.30
C HIS A 365 -42.36 -26.59 0.99
N MET A 366 -41.25 -26.61 1.74
CA MET A 366 -40.83 -27.79 2.51
C MET A 366 -41.81 -28.07 3.67
N GLU A 367 -42.32 -27.04 4.33
CA GLU A 367 -43.34 -27.15 5.36
C GLU A 367 -44.66 -27.70 4.78
N GLU A 368 -45.11 -27.18 3.64
CA GLU A 368 -46.30 -27.68 2.93
C GLU A 368 -46.18 -29.16 2.56
N LEU A 369 -45.04 -29.58 2.02
CA LEU A 369 -44.78 -30.98 1.69
C LEU A 369 -44.74 -31.87 2.94
N GLN A 370 -44.21 -31.36 4.04
CA GLN A 370 -44.14 -32.09 5.31
C GLN A 370 -45.55 -32.28 5.91
N GLU A 371 -46.42 -31.28 5.81
CA GLU A 371 -47.84 -31.40 6.17
C GLU A 371 -48.56 -32.42 5.29
N GLN A 372 -48.39 -32.35 3.96
CA GLN A 372 -49.00 -33.31 3.04
C GLN A 372 -48.52 -34.74 3.32
N ALA A 373 -47.22 -34.94 3.58
CA ALA A 373 -46.67 -36.23 3.95
C ALA A 373 -47.22 -36.75 5.29
N ALA A 374 -47.44 -35.86 6.27
CA ALA A 374 -48.06 -36.22 7.54
C ALA A 374 -49.52 -36.66 7.36
N VAL A 375 -50.29 -35.95 6.52
CA VAL A 375 -51.67 -36.33 6.15
C VAL A 375 -51.71 -37.69 5.47
N VAL A 376 -50.82 -37.93 4.49
CA VAL A 376 -50.73 -39.22 3.80
C VAL A 376 -50.30 -40.35 4.74
N ARG A 377 -49.41 -40.09 5.71
CA ARG A 377 -49.03 -41.08 6.74
C ARG A 377 -50.13 -41.37 7.76
N ALA A 378 -51.02 -40.43 8.03
CA ALA A 378 -52.16 -40.61 8.94
C ALA A 378 -53.37 -41.30 8.27
N ALA A 379 -53.46 -41.27 6.93
CA ALA A 379 -54.54 -41.88 6.17
C ALA A 379 -54.71 -43.42 6.34
N PRO A 380 -53.66 -44.27 6.51
CA PRO A 380 -53.82 -45.72 6.65
C PRO A 380 -54.61 -46.14 7.89
N GLU A 381 -54.57 -45.36 8.98
CA GLU A 381 -55.29 -45.69 10.22
C GLU A 381 -56.81 -45.52 10.10
N THR A 382 -57.29 -44.80 9.09
CA THR A 382 -58.74 -44.60 8.85
C THR A 382 -59.33 -45.57 7.83
N ALA A 383 -58.50 -46.27 7.07
CA ALA A 383 -58.93 -47.21 6.04
C ALA A 383 -59.11 -48.65 6.57
N GLU A 384 -58.41 -49.04 7.64
CA GLU A 384 -58.55 -50.37 8.27
C GLU A 384 -59.76 -50.49 9.21
N SER A 385 -60.51 -49.41 9.48
CA SER A 385 -61.67 -49.43 10.37
C SER A 385 -63.04 -49.55 9.67
N ARG A 386 -63.09 -49.85 8.36
CA ARG A 386 -64.36 -50.14 7.66
C ARG A 386 -64.60 -51.65 7.59
N PRO A 387 -65.69 -52.18 8.17
CA PRO A 387 -65.98 -53.61 8.09
C PRO A 387 -66.38 -53.98 6.66
N THR A 388 -65.62 -54.88 6.05
CA THR A 388 -65.92 -55.50 4.76
C THR A 388 -66.97 -56.60 4.95
N GLU A 389 -68.15 -56.43 4.36
CA GLU A 389 -69.09 -57.55 4.14
C GLU A 389 -68.51 -58.54 3.11
N PRO A 390 -68.70 -59.87 3.28
CA PRO A 390 -68.11 -60.87 2.40
C PRO A 390 -68.92 -61.02 1.10
N PRO A 391 -68.29 -61.08 -0.09
CA PRO A 391 -68.99 -61.40 -1.32
C PRO A 391 -69.17 -62.91 -1.50
N THR A 392 -70.38 -63.28 -1.93
CA THR A 392 -70.84 -64.64 -2.25
C THR A 392 -70.06 -65.24 -3.42
N LEU A 393 -69.59 -66.48 -3.25
CA LEU A 393 -68.92 -67.29 -4.27
C LEU A 393 -69.86 -67.62 -5.44
N ILE A 394 -69.46 -67.31 -6.66
CA ILE A 394 -69.97 -67.96 -7.88
C ILE A 394 -68.76 -68.45 -8.69
N ALA A 395 -68.71 -69.77 -8.86
CA ALA A 395 -67.70 -70.45 -9.66
C ALA A 395 -67.90 -70.18 -11.16
N GLY A 396 -66.82 -69.82 -11.86
CA GLY A 396 -66.79 -69.67 -13.30
C GLY A 396 -65.41 -69.97 -13.84
N THR A 397 -65.30 -71.06 -14.59
CA THR A 397 -64.12 -71.56 -15.29
C THR A 397 -63.66 -70.61 -16.40
N GLY A 398 -62.35 -70.38 -16.56
CA GLY A 398 -61.81 -69.87 -17.83
C GLY A 398 -60.49 -69.10 -17.76
N SER A 399 -59.44 -69.75 -18.27
CA SER A 399 -58.30 -69.19 -19.04
C SER A 399 -57.44 -68.04 -18.47
N ARG A 400 -56.25 -68.48 -18.03
CA ARG A 400 -54.91 -67.87 -18.14
C ARG A 400 -54.77 -66.62 -19.05
N CYS A 401 -54.30 -65.52 -18.46
CA CYS A 401 -53.43 -64.52 -19.09
C CYS A 401 -52.36 -64.05 -18.10
N GLU A 402 -51.13 -63.96 -18.58
CA GLU A 402 -49.88 -63.62 -17.88
C GLU A 402 -49.78 -62.14 -17.53
N TRP A 403 -49.19 -61.81 -16.37
CA TRP A 403 -48.30 -60.67 -16.18
C TRP A 403 -47.33 -61.00 -15.03
N GLY A 404 -46.03 -61.12 -15.35
CA GLY A 404 -44.96 -61.21 -14.37
C GLY A 404 -44.60 -59.83 -13.79
N PRO A 405 -44.00 -59.77 -12.60
CA PRO A 405 -43.70 -58.51 -11.90
C PRO A 405 -42.47 -57.82 -12.53
N PRO A 406 -42.38 -56.47 -12.51
CA PRO A 406 -41.08 -55.82 -12.63
C PRO A 406 -40.36 -55.83 -11.27
N GLU A 407 -39.08 -56.14 -11.34
CA GLU A 407 -38.12 -56.18 -10.24
C GLU A 407 -37.96 -54.82 -9.55
N PHE A 408 -37.88 -54.86 -8.22
CA PHE A 408 -37.39 -53.76 -7.39
C PHE A 408 -35.87 -53.79 -7.39
N ASP A 409 -35.23 -52.78 -7.98
CA ASP A 409 -33.85 -52.44 -7.65
C ASP A 409 -33.84 -51.31 -6.63
N LEU A 410 -33.60 -51.69 -5.38
CA LEU A 410 -33.22 -50.80 -4.29
C LEU A 410 -31.73 -50.46 -4.45
N ASN A 411 -31.41 -49.19 -4.66
CA ASN A 411 -30.09 -48.66 -4.31
C ASN A 411 -30.28 -47.49 -3.32
N PRO A 412 -29.62 -47.54 -2.13
CA PRO A 412 -29.69 -46.46 -1.16
C PRO A 412 -28.79 -45.31 -1.62
N LEU A 413 -29.37 -44.12 -1.79
CA LEU A 413 -28.57 -42.90 -1.85
C LEU A 413 -28.14 -42.52 -0.44
N ASP A 414 -26.83 -42.58 -0.28
CA ASP A 414 -26.00 -42.19 0.85
C ASP A 414 -26.28 -40.72 1.25
N VAL A 415 -26.95 -40.54 2.39
CA VAL A 415 -27.02 -39.23 3.06
C VAL A 415 -25.76 -39.12 3.92
N SER A 416 -24.68 -38.70 3.29
CA SER A 416 -23.53 -38.17 4.02
C SER A 416 -23.76 -36.67 4.27
N LEU A 417 -24.10 -36.37 5.52
CA LEU A 417 -23.87 -35.07 6.16
C LEU A 417 -22.40 -34.71 6.00
N ASN A 418 -22.07 -33.86 5.03
CA ASN A 418 -20.77 -33.21 5.02
C ASN A 418 -20.89 -31.89 5.79
N GLU A 419 -20.27 -31.91 6.97
CA GLU A 419 -19.90 -30.75 7.75
C GLU A 419 -19.15 -29.73 6.88
N CYS A 420 -19.46 -28.44 7.06
CA CYS A 420 -18.69 -27.34 6.52
C CYS A 420 -17.25 -27.37 7.05
N PRO A 421 -16.21 -27.33 6.19
CA PRO A 421 -14.89 -26.88 6.60
C PRO A 421 -14.71 -25.44 6.13
N LEU A 422 -15.01 -24.49 7.02
CA LEU A 422 -14.36 -23.17 7.00
C LEU A 422 -12.90 -23.37 7.42
N SER A 423 -12.05 -23.81 6.48
CA SER A 423 -10.61 -23.96 6.69
C SER A 423 -9.96 -24.34 5.36
N SER A 424 -9.46 -23.34 4.62
CA SER A 424 -8.24 -23.41 3.79
C SER A 424 -8.28 -22.37 2.67
N ALA A 425 -7.86 -21.15 2.96
CA ALA A 425 -7.33 -20.29 1.92
C ALA A 425 -5.87 -20.74 1.65
N PRO A 426 -5.47 -21.07 0.42
CA PRO A 426 -4.10 -21.40 0.11
C PRO A 426 -3.27 -20.13 -0.10
N GLY A 427 -2.08 -20.08 0.50
CA GLY A 427 -0.98 -19.21 0.02
C GLY A 427 -0.84 -17.83 0.67
N PHE A 428 -0.89 -17.73 2.00
CA PHE A 428 -0.18 -16.65 2.72
C PHE A 428 1.15 -17.20 3.23
N ASP A 429 2.25 -16.73 2.67
CA ASP A 429 3.58 -17.02 3.19
C ASP A 429 3.76 -16.22 4.51
N LEU A 430 3.30 -16.83 5.61
CA LEU A 430 3.26 -16.30 6.98
C LEU A 430 4.64 -16.14 7.64
N ASN A 431 5.73 -16.15 6.87
CA ASN A 431 7.09 -16.02 7.40
C ASN A 431 7.40 -14.64 8.01
N LEU A 432 6.46 -13.68 7.98
CA LEU A 432 6.55 -12.42 8.73
C LEU A 432 5.72 -12.40 10.03
N LEU A 433 4.81 -13.36 10.25
CA LEU A 433 3.97 -13.45 11.45
C LEU A 433 4.52 -14.40 12.53
N GLY A 434 5.56 -15.19 12.22
CA GLY A 434 6.14 -16.19 13.12
C GLY A 434 6.82 -15.64 14.40
N ALA A 435 6.82 -14.32 14.61
CA ALA A 435 7.40 -13.68 15.80
C ALA A 435 6.36 -13.01 16.72
N LEU A 436 5.06 -13.03 16.36
CA LEU A 436 4.02 -12.26 17.04
C LEU A 436 3.09 -13.08 17.94
N ASP A 437 3.23 -14.41 17.98
CA ASP A 437 2.30 -15.29 18.71
C ASP A 437 3.02 -16.11 19.81
N THR A 438 3.52 -15.41 20.84
CA THR A 438 3.80 -16.02 22.14
C THR A 438 3.45 -15.06 23.28
N THR A 439 2.15 -14.82 23.48
CA THR A 439 1.66 -14.46 24.82
C THR A 439 0.36 -15.17 25.13
N GLY A 440 0.45 -16.14 26.03
CA GLY A 440 -0.62 -16.45 26.99
C GLY A 440 -1.09 -17.90 27.01
N VAL A 441 -0.42 -18.78 27.78
CA VAL A 441 -1.00 -19.57 28.89
C VAL A 441 0.14 -20.07 29.79
N THR A 442 0.20 -19.49 31.00
CA THR A 442 0.78 -19.83 32.32
C THR A 442 1.78 -18.84 32.85
#